data_AF-A0A0D0E6T3-F1
#
_entry.id   AF-A0A0D0E6T3-F1
#
_cell.length_a   1.000
_cell.length_b   1.000
_cell.length_c   1.000
_cell.angle_alpha   90.00
_cell.angle_beta   90.00
_cell.angle_gamma   90.00
#
_symmetry.space_group_name_H-M   'P 1'
#
loop_
_entity.id
_entity.type
_entity.pdbx_description
1 polymer ?
#
loop_
_entity_poly.entity_id
_entity_poly.type
_entity_poly.pdbx_seq_one_letter_code
_entity_poly.pdbx_strand_id
1 'polypeptide(L)'
;MQLLSAGLFPASTAYPSTVFTFKVLDDFLQDNVECGTVAIKYFSKLKGITSNVFPQLVPDQYRELLQVARIWRVLKLLKCNGFGDDLRVVGLGQLVLFCLACPQKGHPSPCSADLHGRWKYSQTIIMDGNFKAEHMHDKKPDYQVFLMDGESYMVGWEKYHDCLKAAKMPPR
;
A
#
# COMPACT_ATOMS: atom_id res chain seq x y z
N MET A 1 9.74 -10.02 20.22
CA MET A 1 8.56 -9.26 20.71
C MET A 1 8.90 -8.01 21.52
N GLN A 2 10.06 -7.87 22.16
CA GLN A 2 10.37 -6.69 23.01
C GLN A 2 10.42 -5.33 22.27
N LEU A 3 10.97 -5.29 21.04
CA LEU A 3 11.07 -4.03 20.26
C LEU A 3 9.70 -3.45 19.87
N LEU A 4 8.77 -4.30 19.41
CA LEU A 4 7.43 -3.87 19.02
C LEU A 4 6.64 -3.33 20.23
N SER A 5 6.80 -3.95 21.39
CA SER A 5 6.21 -3.46 22.65
C SER A 5 6.79 -2.10 23.07
N ALA A 6 8.02 -1.78 22.67
CA ALA A 6 8.65 -0.48 22.88
C ALA A 6 8.27 0.57 21.79
N GLY A 7 7.39 0.23 20.85
CA GLY A 7 7.00 1.12 19.75
C GLY A 7 8.05 1.26 18.65
N LEU A 8 8.96 0.28 18.55
CA LEU A 8 10.04 0.23 17.57
C LEU A 8 9.80 -0.89 16.55
N PHE A 9 9.85 -0.52 15.28
CA PHE A 9 9.76 -1.43 14.14
C PHE A 9 11.16 -1.70 13.57
N PRO A 10 11.64 -2.94 13.57
CA PRO A 10 12.95 -3.26 13.01
C PRO A 10 12.92 -3.26 11.47
N ALA A 11 13.98 -2.73 10.84
CA ALA A 11 14.14 -2.78 9.39
C ALA A 11 14.45 -4.19 8.87
N SER A 12 15.03 -5.04 9.73
CA SER A 12 15.32 -6.44 9.45
C SER A 12 14.94 -7.29 10.66
N THR A 13 14.27 -8.41 10.42
CA THR A 13 13.90 -9.37 11.45
C THR A 13 15.04 -10.30 11.82
N ALA A 14 15.96 -10.58 10.89
CA ALA A 14 17.10 -11.48 11.12
C ALA A 14 18.22 -10.80 11.91
N TYR A 15 18.55 -9.55 11.57
CA TYR A 15 19.63 -8.79 12.19
C TYR A 15 19.20 -7.32 12.35
N PRO A 16 18.54 -6.96 13.47
CA PRO A 16 18.00 -5.62 13.66
C PRO A 16 19.12 -4.63 14.02
N SER A 17 19.84 -4.12 13.01
CA SER A 17 20.80 -3.00 13.17
C SER A 17 20.12 -1.63 13.11
N THR A 18 18.93 -1.57 12.52
CA THR A 18 18.16 -0.35 12.27
C THR A 18 16.73 -0.55 12.72
N VAL A 19 16.21 0.43 13.46
CA VAL A 19 14.83 0.46 13.96
C VAL A 19 14.21 1.82 13.69
N PHE A 20 12.93 1.84 13.32
CA PHE A 20 12.13 3.05 13.17
C PHE A 20 11.05 3.09 14.26
N THR A 21 10.72 4.26 14.75
CA THR A 21 9.58 4.39 15.68
C THR A 21 8.26 4.33 14.91
N PHE A 22 7.21 3.80 15.54
CA PHE A 22 5.86 3.83 14.94
C PHE A 22 5.41 5.25 14.62
N LYS A 23 5.83 6.25 15.41
CA LYS A 23 5.54 7.66 15.18
C LYS A 23 6.12 8.16 13.85
N VAL A 24 7.38 7.83 13.55
CA VAL A 24 8.01 8.21 12.27
C VAL A 24 7.30 7.54 11.09
N LEU A 25 6.90 6.28 11.25
CA LEU A 25 6.19 5.57 10.18
C LEU A 25 4.80 6.16 9.94
N ASP A 26 4.05 6.48 11.00
CA ASP A 26 2.74 7.13 10.90
C ASP A 26 2.84 8.55 10.33
N ASP A 27 3.82 9.36 10.77
CA ASP A 27 4.09 10.69 10.22
C ASP A 27 4.46 10.63 8.73
N PHE A 28 5.29 9.65 8.33
CA PHE A 28 5.62 9.46 6.92
C PHE A 28 4.41 9.12 6.07
N LEU A 29 3.51 8.25 6.55
CA LEU A 29 2.28 7.93 5.83
C LEU A 29 1.37 9.14 5.70
N GLN A 30 1.23 9.93 6.76
CA GLN A 30 0.43 11.16 6.75
C GLN A 30 1.00 12.19 5.76
N ASP A 31 2.30 12.50 5.84
CA ASP A 31 2.99 13.43 4.94
C ASP A 31 2.89 12.99 3.48
N ASN A 32 2.88 11.68 3.22
CA ASN A 32 2.75 11.15 1.87
C ASN A 32 1.32 11.31 1.32
N VAL A 33 0.29 11.13 2.16
CA VAL A 33 -1.12 11.24 1.76
C VAL A 33 -1.57 12.69 1.69
N GLU A 34 -1.29 13.50 2.72
CA GLU A 34 -1.79 14.88 2.80
C GLU A 34 -0.98 15.85 1.95
N CYS A 35 0.35 15.76 2.01
CA CYS A 35 1.24 16.73 1.36
C CYS A 35 1.80 16.23 0.02
N GLY A 36 1.55 14.97 -0.36
CA GLY A 36 2.17 14.37 -1.55
C GLY A 36 3.70 14.31 -1.46
N THR A 37 4.25 14.30 -0.24
CA THR A 37 5.70 14.36 -0.02
C THR A 37 6.35 13.09 -0.55
N VAL A 38 7.30 13.26 -1.48
CA VAL A 38 8.14 12.16 -1.95
C VAL A 38 9.07 11.68 -0.84
N ALA A 39 9.30 10.37 -0.75
CA ALA A 39 10.04 9.75 0.35
C ALA A 39 11.42 10.37 0.59
N ILE A 40 12.13 10.77 -0.47
CA ILE A 40 13.45 11.39 -0.35
C ILE A 40 13.40 12.75 0.38
N LYS A 41 12.34 13.56 0.14
CA LYS A 41 12.16 14.84 0.83
C LYS A 41 11.82 14.63 2.30
N TYR A 42 10.96 13.65 2.58
CA TYR A 42 10.65 13.26 3.96
C TYR A 42 11.90 12.79 4.69
N PHE A 43 12.74 11.98 4.05
CA PHE A 43 13.97 11.50 4.66
C PHE A 43 14.97 12.63 4.93
N SER A 44 15.07 13.61 4.03
CA SER A 44 15.84 14.84 4.28
C SER A 44 15.30 15.64 5.46
N LYS A 45 13.96 15.78 5.59
CA LYS A 45 13.30 16.38 6.78
C LYS A 45 13.71 15.60 8.05
N LEU A 46 13.64 14.27 8.01
CA LEU A 46 14.00 13.40 9.14
C LEU A 46 15.47 13.56 9.57
N LYS A 47 16.40 13.67 8.61
CA LYS A 47 17.82 13.97 8.89
C LYS A 47 17.98 15.31 9.59
N GLY A 48 17.29 16.35 9.13
CA GLY A 48 17.34 17.68 9.75
C GLY A 48 16.77 17.71 11.17
N ILE A 49 15.69 16.98 11.43
CA ILE A 49 15.11 16.84 12.79
C ILE A 49 16.07 16.09 13.71
N THR A 50 16.76 15.06 13.20
CA THR A 50 17.67 14.23 13.99
C THR A 50 18.96 14.98 14.35
N SER A 51 19.54 15.70 13.39
CA SER A 51 20.73 16.53 13.59
C SER A 51 20.61 17.76 12.70
N ASN A 52 20.20 18.87 13.28
CA ASN A 52 20.08 20.12 12.54
C ASN A 52 21.44 20.73 12.19
N VAL A 53 22.46 20.48 13.03
CA VAL A 53 23.80 21.09 12.87
C VAL A 53 24.61 20.35 11.81
N PHE A 54 24.52 19.01 11.76
CA PHE A 54 25.25 18.20 10.79
C PHE A 54 24.37 17.07 10.22
N PRO A 55 23.41 17.39 9.33
CA PRO A 55 22.52 16.40 8.73
C PRO A 55 23.25 15.30 7.94
N GLN A 56 24.41 15.62 7.38
CA GLN A 56 25.26 14.71 6.60
C GLN A 56 25.90 13.59 7.43
N LEU A 57 25.99 13.75 8.76
CA LEU A 57 26.53 12.70 9.64
C LEU A 57 25.48 11.64 9.99
N VAL A 58 24.21 11.89 9.69
CA VAL A 58 23.13 10.92 9.91
C VAL A 58 23.27 9.79 8.87
N PRO A 59 23.37 8.52 9.30
CA PRO A 59 23.47 7.39 8.39
C PRO A 59 22.35 7.36 7.35
N ASP A 60 22.68 6.99 6.12
CA ASP A 60 21.71 6.90 5.04
C ASP A 60 20.88 5.61 5.13
N GLN A 61 19.75 5.69 5.82
CA GLN A 61 18.79 4.60 6.02
C GLN A 61 17.52 4.74 5.16
N TYR A 62 17.67 5.39 4.00
CA TYR A 62 16.55 5.70 3.11
C TYR A 62 15.85 4.43 2.57
N ARG A 63 16.63 3.41 2.19
CA ARG A 63 16.10 2.17 1.62
C ARG A 63 15.31 1.38 2.66
N GLU A 64 15.82 1.35 3.87
CA GLU A 64 15.24 0.74 5.05
C GLU A 64 13.92 1.42 5.40
N LEU A 65 13.88 2.77 5.36
CA LEU A 65 12.64 3.52 5.55
C LEU A 65 11.59 3.13 4.51
N LEU A 66 11.97 3.07 3.22
CA LEU A 66 11.04 2.68 2.15
C LEU A 66 10.49 1.27 2.34
N GLN A 67 11.36 0.32 2.68
CA GLN A 67 10.96 -1.07 2.92
C GLN A 67 10.00 -1.19 4.10
N VAL A 68 10.38 -0.60 5.24
CA VAL A 68 9.55 -0.63 6.45
C VAL A 68 8.24 0.10 6.24
N ALA A 69 8.24 1.24 5.56
CA ALA A 69 7.02 1.97 5.27
C ALA A 69 6.04 1.17 4.40
N ARG A 70 6.54 0.39 3.43
CA ARG A 70 5.69 -0.52 2.63
C ARG A 70 5.04 -1.59 3.51
N ILE A 71 5.82 -2.24 4.36
CA ILE A 71 5.32 -3.25 5.31
C ILE A 71 4.32 -2.62 6.28
N TRP A 72 4.62 -1.43 6.79
CA TRP A 72 3.76 -0.69 7.72
C TRP A 72 2.40 -0.34 7.10
N ARG A 73 2.35 0.04 5.82
CA ARG A 73 1.08 0.26 5.09
C ARG A 73 0.22 -1.00 5.07
N VAL A 74 0.83 -2.14 4.76
CA VAL A 74 0.13 -3.42 4.70
C VAL A 74 -0.36 -3.82 6.08
N LEU A 75 0.46 -3.68 7.12
CA LEU A 75 0.07 -3.96 8.51
C LEU A 75 -1.10 -3.07 8.97
N LYS A 76 -1.09 -1.77 8.61
CA LYS A 76 -2.23 -0.87 8.88
C LYS A 76 -3.48 -1.32 8.13
N LEU A 77 -3.36 -1.75 6.87
CA LEU A 77 -4.49 -2.24 6.10
C LEU A 77 -5.08 -3.54 6.69
N LEU A 78 -4.23 -4.48 7.08
CA LEU A 78 -4.63 -5.72 7.77
C LEU A 78 -5.37 -5.39 9.06
N LYS A 79 -4.79 -4.50 9.89
CA LYS A 79 -5.42 -4.04 11.13
C LYS A 79 -6.79 -3.40 10.89
N CYS A 80 -6.91 -2.53 9.88
CA CYS A 80 -8.19 -1.88 9.54
C CYS A 80 -9.26 -2.88 9.08
N ASN A 81 -8.87 -4.01 8.49
CA ASN A 81 -9.79 -5.07 8.06
C ASN A 81 -9.98 -6.18 9.11
N GLY A 82 -9.41 -6.04 10.31
CA GLY A 82 -9.57 -7.00 11.41
C GLY A 82 -8.62 -8.19 11.39
N PHE A 83 -7.64 -8.23 10.47
CA PHE A 83 -6.63 -9.31 10.38
C PHE A 83 -5.44 -9.11 11.33
N GLY A 84 -5.68 -8.57 12.53
CA GLY A 84 -4.62 -8.27 13.49
C GLY A 84 -4.17 -9.49 14.32
N ASP A 85 -5.14 -10.31 14.75
CA ASP A 85 -4.93 -11.41 15.69
C ASP A 85 -5.16 -12.80 15.06
N ASP A 86 -5.90 -12.85 13.95
CA ASP A 86 -6.23 -14.09 13.26
C ASP A 86 -5.09 -14.49 12.31
N LEU A 87 -4.52 -15.69 12.50
CA LEU A 87 -3.55 -16.32 11.57
C LEU A 87 -4.19 -16.77 10.25
N ARG A 88 -5.42 -16.31 9.96
CA ARG A 88 -6.14 -16.67 8.75
C ARG A 88 -5.44 -16.03 7.57
N VAL A 89 -5.19 -16.84 6.55
CA VAL A 89 -4.71 -16.34 5.26
C VAL A 89 -5.76 -15.39 4.70
N VAL A 90 -5.34 -14.19 4.33
CA VAL A 90 -6.20 -13.19 3.72
C VAL A 90 -6.69 -13.72 2.39
N GLY A 91 -8.00 -13.77 2.22
CA GLY A 91 -8.62 -14.19 0.97
C GLY A 91 -8.54 -13.11 -0.11
N LEU A 92 -8.81 -13.51 -1.35
CA LEU A 92 -8.86 -12.60 -2.48
C LEU A 92 -9.86 -11.47 -2.26
N GLY A 93 -9.40 -10.23 -2.45
CA GLY A 93 -10.20 -9.01 -2.28
C GLY A 93 -10.69 -8.74 -0.84
N GLN A 94 -10.20 -9.44 0.18
CA GLN A 94 -10.65 -9.24 1.56
C GLN A 94 -10.08 -7.98 2.22
N LEU A 95 -9.05 -7.34 1.63
CA LEU A 95 -8.48 -6.07 2.08
C LEU A 95 -9.04 -4.86 1.33
N VAL A 96 -10.07 -5.07 0.49
CA VAL A 96 -10.73 -4.00 -0.24
C VAL A 96 -11.58 -3.18 0.72
N LEU A 97 -11.30 -1.87 0.81
CA LEU A 97 -12.18 -0.96 1.54
C LEU A 97 -13.40 -0.66 0.66
N PHE A 98 -14.59 -0.96 1.21
CA PHE A 98 -15.83 -0.63 0.54
C PHE A 98 -16.12 0.87 0.64
N CYS A 99 -16.34 1.51 -0.50
CA CYS A 99 -16.83 2.87 -0.54
C CYS A 99 -18.34 2.87 -0.26
N LEU A 100 -18.75 3.46 0.86
CA LEU A 100 -20.17 3.58 1.24
C LEU A 100 -20.99 4.42 0.25
N ALA A 101 -20.35 5.34 -0.46
CA ALA A 101 -21.01 6.17 -1.47
C ALA A 101 -21.15 5.45 -2.82
N CYS A 102 -20.40 4.38 -3.07
CA CYS A 102 -20.49 3.63 -4.31
C CYS A 102 -21.69 2.68 -4.27
N PRO A 103 -22.48 2.57 -5.36
CA PRO A 103 -23.60 1.63 -5.43
C PRO A 103 -23.07 0.19 -5.35
N GLN A 104 -23.34 -0.50 -4.24
CA GLN A 104 -22.93 -1.89 -4.01
C GLN A 104 -24.11 -2.84 -4.22
N LYS A 105 -23.84 -4.00 -4.81
CA LYS A 105 -24.83 -5.07 -4.98
C LYS A 105 -25.20 -5.62 -3.59
N GLY A 106 -26.48 -5.61 -3.24
CA GLY A 106 -27.00 -6.19 -1.99
C GLY A 106 -26.99 -5.26 -0.77
N HIS A 107 -26.51 -4.02 -0.89
CA HIS A 107 -26.80 -2.96 0.08
C HIS A 107 -28.07 -2.21 -0.34
N PRO A 108 -28.85 -1.66 0.61
CA PRO A 108 -29.97 -0.78 0.30
C PRO A 108 -29.45 0.54 -0.30
N SER A 109 -29.12 0.48 -1.59
CA SER A 109 -29.08 1.64 -2.47
C SER A 109 -30.53 2.07 -2.72
N PRO A 110 -30.85 3.36 -2.93
CA PRO A 110 -32.22 3.83 -3.23
C PRO A 110 -32.79 3.33 -4.58
N CYS A 111 -32.34 2.18 -5.07
CA CYS A 111 -32.56 1.65 -6.40
C CYS A 111 -33.61 0.53 -6.37
N SER A 112 -34.88 0.89 -6.55
CA SER A 112 -35.90 -0.07 -6.99
C SER A 112 -36.70 0.38 -8.23
N ALA A 113 -36.36 1.49 -8.88
CA ALA A 113 -37.09 1.92 -10.07
C ALA A 113 -36.27 2.90 -10.92
N ASP A 114 -35.57 2.40 -11.95
CA ASP A 114 -35.57 2.98 -13.30
C ASP A 114 -34.46 2.36 -14.16
N LEU A 115 -34.84 1.75 -15.28
CA LEU A 115 -33.91 1.28 -16.31
C LEU A 115 -33.27 2.46 -17.09
N HIS A 116 -33.88 3.65 -17.03
CA HIS A 116 -33.43 4.92 -17.62
C HIS A 116 -32.44 5.66 -16.70
N GLY A 117 -31.26 5.08 -16.49
CA GLY A 117 -30.25 5.71 -15.62
C GLY A 117 -29.12 4.81 -15.17
N ARG A 118 -28.93 3.66 -15.83
CA ARG A 118 -27.95 2.63 -15.44
C ARG A 118 -26.55 3.18 -15.20
N TRP A 119 -26.13 4.20 -15.96
CA TRP A 119 -24.83 4.87 -15.80
C TRP A 119 -24.65 5.53 -14.42
N LYS A 120 -25.73 6.00 -13.77
CA LYS A 120 -25.69 6.59 -12.42
C LYS A 120 -25.30 5.57 -11.36
N TYR A 121 -25.52 4.29 -11.66
CA TYR A 121 -25.23 3.17 -10.79
C TYR A 121 -24.04 2.34 -11.29
N SER A 122 -23.38 2.77 -12.36
CA SER A 122 -22.15 2.16 -12.84
C SER A 122 -21.00 2.60 -11.95
N GLN A 123 -20.23 1.63 -11.45
CA GLN A 123 -18.99 1.91 -10.74
C GLN A 123 -17.85 2.04 -11.77
N THR A 124 -17.22 3.21 -11.82
CA THR A 124 -15.97 3.40 -12.56
C THR A 124 -14.81 3.08 -11.62
N ILE A 125 -14.09 2.01 -11.90
CA ILE A 125 -12.86 1.67 -11.18
C ILE A 125 -11.72 2.37 -11.90
N ILE A 126 -11.21 3.45 -11.30
CA ILE A 126 -10.06 4.17 -11.82
C ILE A 126 -8.82 3.61 -11.12
N MET A 127 -7.94 2.97 -11.88
CA MET A 127 -6.71 2.34 -11.39
C MET A 127 -5.70 3.35 -10.84
N ASP A 128 -5.76 4.59 -11.34
CA ASP A 128 -4.92 5.69 -10.90
C ASP A 128 -5.70 7.00 -11.01
N GLY A 129 -6.10 7.55 -9.86
CA GLY A 129 -6.82 8.83 -9.80
C GLY A 129 -6.02 10.02 -10.32
N ASN A 130 -4.70 9.87 -10.49
CA ASN A 130 -3.82 10.91 -11.01
C ASN A 130 -3.40 10.69 -12.49
N PHE A 131 -3.80 9.57 -13.11
CA PHE A 131 -3.47 9.21 -14.50
C PHE A 131 -1.97 9.30 -14.88
N LYS A 132 -1.08 9.16 -13.89
CA LYS A 132 0.38 9.15 -13.98
C LYS A 132 0.99 7.78 -13.68
N ALA A 133 0.19 6.72 -13.64
CA ALA A 133 0.64 5.35 -13.47
C ALA A 133 1.47 4.95 -14.70
N GLU A 134 2.74 5.34 -14.66
CA GLU A 134 3.74 4.83 -15.56
C GLU A 134 3.96 3.37 -15.21
N HIS A 135 3.59 2.49 -16.14
CA HIS A 135 3.91 1.08 -16.10
C HIS A 135 5.43 0.94 -16.33
N MET A 136 6.22 1.23 -15.29
CA MET A 136 7.66 1.02 -15.33
C MET A 136 7.96 -0.47 -15.28
N HIS A 137 8.83 -0.94 -16.16
CA HIS A 137 9.31 -2.31 -16.12
C HIS A 137 10.21 -2.51 -14.90
N ASP A 138 9.94 -3.57 -14.15
CA ASP A 138 10.84 -3.99 -13.10
C ASP A 138 12.18 -4.39 -13.69
N LYS A 139 13.24 -3.84 -13.14
CA LYS A 139 14.61 -4.14 -13.58
C LYS A 139 15.00 -5.60 -13.31
N LYS A 140 14.31 -6.25 -12.36
CA LYS A 140 14.57 -7.61 -11.87
C LYS A 140 13.27 -8.25 -11.37
N PRO A 141 12.44 -8.84 -12.24
CA PRO A 141 11.14 -9.39 -11.87
C PRO A 141 11.25 -10.56 -10.87
N ASP A 142 12.29 -11.39 -10.98
CA ASP A 142 12.48 -12.58 -10.11
C ASP A 142 12.66 -12.24 -8.61
N TYR A 143 12.99 -10.99 -8.30
CA TYR A 143 13.21 -10.51 -6.93
C TYR A 143 12.00 -9.74 -6.39
N GLN A 144 10.92 -9.64 -7.17
CA GLN A 144 9.75 -8.91 -6.76
C GLN A 144 8.95 -9.73 -5.75
N VAL A 145 8.65 -9.12 -4.61
CA VAL A 145 7.83 -9.72 -3.56
C VAL A 145 6.54 -8.91 -3.47
N PHE A 146 5.42 -9.53 -3.81
CA PHE A 146 4.10 -8.94 -3.65
C PHE A 146 3.64 -9.13 -2.20
N LEU A 147 3.28 -8.03 -1.54
CA LEU A 147 2.84 -8.07 -0.14
C LEU A 147 1.32 -8.32 0.01
N MET A 148 0.55 -8.16 -1.07
CA MET A 148 -0.92 -8.26 -1.08
C MET A 148 -1.40 -8.80 -2.44
N ASP A 149 -0.88 -9.96 -2.86
CA ASP A 149 -1.13 -10.50 -4.20
C ASP A 149 -2.58 -10.95 -4.37
N GLY A 150 -3.42 -10.13 -5.01
CA GLY A 150 -4.84 -10.42 -5.19
C GLY A 150 -5.71 -10.15 -3.96
N GLU A 151 -5.13 -9.70 -2.86
CA GLU A 151 -5.83 -9.54 -1.57
C GLU A 151 -6.57 -8.21 -1.43
N SER A 152 -6.17 -7.19 -2.21
CA SER A 152 -6.79 -5.86 -2.22
C SER A 152 -7.48 -5.59 -3.56
N TYR A 153 -7.45 -4.35 -4.06
CA TYR A 153 -8.14 -3.93 -5.28
C TYR A 153 -7.56 -4.58 -6.56
N MET A 154 -6.29 -4.97 -6.54
CA MET A 154 -5.60 -5.52 -7.70
C MET A 154 -5.79 -7.04 -7.77
N VAL A 155 -5.88 -7.56 -9.00
CA VAL A 155 -5.91 -9.00 -9.26
C VAL A 155 -4.52 -9.59 -9.01
N GLY A 156 -4.47 -10.81 -8.49
CA GLY A 156 -3.20 -11.51 -8.26
C GLY A 156 -2.41 -11.77 -9.54
N TRP A 157 -1.09 -11.89 -9.41
CA TRP A 157 -0.14 -11.97 -10.51
C TRP A 157 -0.49 -13.05 -11.54
N GLU A 158 -0.77 -14.27 -11.09
CA GLU A 158 -1.06 -15.40 -11.98
C GLU A 158 -2.32 -15.13 -12.83
N LYS A 159 -3.41 -14.71 -12.18
CA LYS A 159 -4.68 -14.40 -12.85
C LYS A 159 -4.54 -13.22 -13.81
N TYR A 160 -3.72 -12.23 -13.47
CA TYR A 160 -3.42 -11.11 -14.37
C TYR A 160 -2.71 -11.60 -15.64
N HIS A 161 -1.73 -12.50 -15.52
CA HIS A 161 -1.01 -13.06 -16.66
C HIS A 161 -1.89 -13.95 -17.53
N ASP A 162 -2.79 -14.73 -16.93
CA ASP A 162 -3.75 -15.52 -17.70
C ASP A 162 -4.72 -14.64 -18.49
N CYS A 163 -5.13 -13.50 -17.91
CA CYS A 163 -5.91 -12.50 -18.62
C CYS A 163 -5.13 -11.90 -19.82
N LEU A 164 -3.85 -11.56 -19.64
CA LEU A 164 -3.00 -11.05 -20.73
C LEU A 164 -2.87 -12.05 -21.89
N LYS A 165 -2.66 -13.34 -21.57
CA LYS A 165 -2.61 -14.41 -22.57
C LYS A 165 -3.94 -14.56 -23.31
N ALA A 166 -5.06 -14.56 -22.57
CA ALA A 166 -6.40 -14.69 -23.13
C ALA A 166 -6.78 -13.49 -24.02
N ALA A 167 -6.35 -12.28 -23.64
CA ALA A 167 -6.57 -11.06 -24.40
C ALA A 167 -5.75 -10.97 -25.70
N LYS A 168 -4.92 -11.99 -26.01
CA LYS A 168 -3.95 -11.98 -27.12
C LYS A 168 -3.09 -10.71 -27.14
N MET A 169 -2.87 -10.11 -25.98
CA MET A 169 -1.88 -9.05 -25.88
C MET A 169 -0.53 -9.74 -26.00
N PRO A 170 0.34 -9.32 -26.94
CA PRO A 170 1.67 -9.91 -27.04
C PRO A 170 2.35 -9.78 -25.67
N PRO A 171 3.04 -10.83 -25.17
CA PRO A 171 3.96 -10.63 -24.07
C PRO A 171 4.93 -9.54 -24.51
N ARG A 172 4.94 -8.41 -23.81
CA ARG A 172 5.81 -7.28 -24.11
C ARG A 172 7.11 -7.42 -23.35
#